data_AF-A0A6A6BJB2-F1
#
_entry.id   AF-A0A6A6BJB2-F1
#
_cell.length_a   1.000
_cell.length_b   1.000
_cell.length_c   1.000
_cell.angle_alpha   90.00
_cell.angle_beta   90.00
_cell.angle_gamma   90.00
#
_symmetry.space_group_name_H-M   'P 1'
#
loop_
_entity.id
_entity.type
_entity.pdbx_description
1 polymer ?
#
loop_
_entity_poly.entity_id
_entity_poly.type
_entity_poly.pdbx_seq_one_letter_code
_entity_poly.pdbx_strand_id
1 'polypeptide(L)'
;MPPRIPPPRALSRRACRQYATPSRSPTIKRKERSAPPSSMRLPYYTRELPPLAELDTMSKAGMVESHPRSLLGVLQALDGYGMKLSASKTIAICKEHDVDVADLDAVAYVSLRQRRPIAKPLLLLASAAGVPHSTLRLLRAALKQQGGQAFRSAELAPARAHFGQLLAEKNTTAMMLQAEVYQAEANIPGAIFMLRGALHFEVEAAKKVVDEDPAVAAEVISEEPSVSVEDELTTASIRAWTTLGQLYLAINDTKMALKAFKTSAYGANDPEGHYWLATLLPLHSAQWVTSMTKAAASGHVEAAYELGKMYATPVDAIADAETRADQHQLAANPPVEWRYHLVPPTQRPLSMAEVSLIASAKPGPGSLTKRLDARTAMAVEWFDLIWKYHDGAAQALIDLVVLGPDAPPPSGLLGRVKNLLC
;
A
#
# COMPACT_ATOMS: atom_id res chain seq x y z
N MET A 1 22.68 -0.55 -26.32
CA MET A 1 22.63 -1.41 -25.11
C MET A 1 21.31 -1.15 -24.42
N PRO A 2 20.52 -2.16 -24.03
CA PRO A 2 19.34 -1.92 -23.22
C PRO A 2 19.77 -1.27 -21.90
N PRO A 3 19.01 -0.29 -21.36
CA PRO A 3 19.32 0.30 -20.07
C PRO A 3 19.37 -0.80 -19.01
N ARG A 4 20.44 -0.80 -18.20
CA ARG A 4 20.54 -1.71 -17.05
C ARG A 4 19.41 -1.35 -16.08
N ILE A 5 18.34 -2.14 -16.09
CA ILE A 5 17.27 -2.05 -15.11
C ILE A 5 17.91 -2.35 -13.75
N PRO A 6 17.89 -1.41 -12.78
CA PRO A 6 18.43 -1.69 -11.45
C PRO A 6 17.64 -2.86 -10.83
N PRO A 7 18.29 -3.77 -10.09
CA PRO A 7 17.59 -4.88 -9.45
C PRO A 7 16.48 -4.34 -8.53
N PRO A 8 15.33 -5.03 -8.43
CA PRO A 8 14.25 -4.64 -7.53
C PRO A 8 14.81 -4.52 -6.11
N ARG A 9 14.77 -3.31 -5.55
CA ARG A 9 15.31 -3.04 -4.21
C ARG A 9 14.34 -3.59 -3.17
N ALA A 10 14.89 -4.27 -2.17
CA ALA A 10 14.12 -4.72 -1.01
C ALA A 10 13.48 -3.51 -0.31
N LEU A 11 12.15 -3.43 -0.33
CA LEU A 11 11.37 -2.41 0.38
C LEU A 11 11.79 -2.36 1.86
N SER A 12 12.09 -1.16 2.35
CA SER A 12 12.60 -0.97 3.70
C SER A 12 11.52 -1.20 4.76
N ARG A 13 11.92 -1.96 5.79
CA ARG A 13 11.04 -2.49 6.84
C ARG A 13 11.04 -1.53 8.03
N ARG A 14 10.11 -0.56 8.07
CA ARG A 14 9.76 0.11 9.33
C ARG A 14 8.28 0.00 9.64
N ALA A 15 8.04 -0.23 10.94
CA ALA A 15 6.76 -0.28 11.66
C ALA A 15 5.86 -1.51 11.49
N CYS A 16 6.14 -2.56 12.28
CA CYS A 16 5.10 -3.40 12.90
C CYS A 16 5.70 -4.23 14.05
N ARG A 17 5.81 -3.65 15.26
CA ARG A 17 6.37 -4.31 16.46
C ARG A 17 5.33 -5.06 17.31
N GLN A 18 4.08 -5.18 16.86
CA GLN A 18 2.96 -5.61 17.71
C GLN A 18 2.77 -7.13 17.85
N TYR A 19 3.40 -7.98 17.03
CA TYR A 19 3.33 -9.46 17.23
C TYR A 19 4.67 -10.11 17.56
N ALA A 20 5.68 -9.32 17.96
CA ALA A 20 6.88 -9.88 18.56
C ALA A 20 6.50 -10.49 19.92
N THR A 21 6.52 -11.81 20.02
CA THR A 21 6.66 -12.45 21.34
C THR A 21 7.94 -11.94 21.99
N PRO A 22 7.96 -11.71 23.32
CA PRO A 22 9.19 -11.35 24.00
C PRO A 22 10.22 -12.47 23.75
N SER A 23 11.25 -12.12 22.99
CA SER A 23 12.42 -12.96 22.77
C SER A 23 12.94 -13.44 24.12
N ARG A 24 13.11 -14.75 24.26
CA ARG A 24 13.70 -15.39 25.44
C ARG A 24 15.05 -14.73 25.75
N SER A 25 15.14 -14.10 26.91
CA SER A 25 16.36 -13.51 27.46
C SER A 25 17.51 -14.54 27.49
N PRO A 26 18.77 -14.11 27.30
CA PRO A 26 19.92 -14.99 27.36
C PRO A 26 20.08 -15.59 28.77
N THR A 27 20.49 -16.84 28.79
CA THR A 27 20.64 -17.74 29.94
C THR A 27 21.55 -17.14 31.03
N ILE A 28 20.96 -16.42 31.98
CA ILE A 28 21.64 -16.07 33.24
C ILE A 28 21.66 -17.32 34.12
N LYS A 29 22.86 -17.70 34.58
CA LYS A 29 23.12 -18.85 35.44
C LYS A 29 22.17 -18.83 36.65
N ARG A 30 21.41 -19.92 36.76
CA ARG A 30 20.38 -20.21 37.77
C ARG A 30 21.01 -20.28 39.16
N LYS A 31 20.92 -19.17 39.91
CA LYS A 31 21.04 -19.17 41.37
C LYS A 31 19.69 -19.61 41.91
N GLU A 32 19.67 -20.72 42.66
CA GLU A 32 18.49 -21.26 43.32
C GLU A 32 17.81 -20.18 44.17
N ARG A 33 16.75 -19.59 43.62
CA ARG A 33 15.81 -18.74 44.36
C ARG A 33 14.60 -19.59 44.68
N SER A 34 14.31 -19.64 45.98
CA SER A 34 13.08 -20.14 46.59
C SER A 34 11.85 -19.87 45.74
N ALA A 35 10.99 -20.88 45.62
CA ALA A 35 9.73 -20.82 44.90
C ALA A 35 8.96 -19.53 45.25
N PRO A 36 8.58 -18.70 44.27
CA PRO A 36 7.72 -17.56 44.54
C PRO A 36 6.34 -18.06 45.01
N PRO A 37 5.67 -17.34 45.92
CA PRO A 37 4.33 -17.70 46.38
C PRO A 37 3.37 -17.76 45.20
N SER A 38 2.56 -18.82 45.19
CA SER A 38 1.69 -19.34 44.12
C SER A 38 0.54 -18.42 43.67
N SER A 39 0.59 -17.12 43.90
CA SER A 39 -0.56 -16.23 43.65
C SER A 39 -0.22 -14.88 43.04
N MET A 40 0.97 -14.71 42.45
CA MET A 40 1.22 -13.57 41.57
C MET A 40 0.50 -13.85 40.24
N ARG A 41 -0.83 -13.66 40.24
CA ARG A 41 -1.58 -13.41 39.00
C ARG A 41 -0.85 -12.23 38.37
N LEU A 42 -0.06 -12.50 37.31
CA LEU A 42 0.35 -11.45 36.39
C LEU A 42 -0.90 -10.60 36.18
N PRO A 43 -0.84 -9.26 36.28
CA PRO A 43 -1.96 -8.41 35.90
C PRO A 43 -2.25 -8.78 34.45
N TYR A 44 -3.16 -9.73 34.27
CA TYR A 44 -3.70 -10.09 32.99
C TYR A 44 -4.27 -8.77 32.54
N TYR A 45 -3.60 -8.17 31.55
CA TYR A 45 -4.09 -7.03 30.80
C TYR A 45 -5.60 -7.23 30.70
N THR A 46 -6.37 -6.47 31.48
CA THR A 46 -7.81 -6.40 31.31
C THR A 46 -7.95 -6.02 29.85
N ARG A 47 -8.37 -6.98 29.03
CA ARG A 47 -8.44 -6.76 27.59
C ARG A 47 -9.54 -5.73 27.45
N GLU A 48 -9.13 -4.51 27.15
CA GLU A 48 -10.09 -3.42 26.96
C GLU A 48 -11.02 -3.84 25.82
N LEU A 49 -12.23 -4.23 26.21
CA LEU A 49 -13.30 -4.55 25.27
C LEU A 49 -13.72 -3.25 24.60
N PRO A 50 -14.09 -3.30 23.31
CA PRO A 50 -14.71 -2.17 22.65
C PRO A 50 -15.92 -1.66 23.45
N PRO A 51 -16.05 -0.34 23.68
CA PRO A 51 -17.22 0.22 24.33
C PRO A 51 -18.46 0.03 23.45
N LEU A 52 -19.63 -0.09 24.07
CA LEU A 52 -20.89 -0.32 23.36
C LEU A 52 -21.18 0.75 22.28
N ALA A 53 -20.81 2.00 22.53
CA ALA A 53 -20.99 3.10 21.58
C ALA A 53 -20.20 2.89 20.27
N GLU A 54 -19.05 2.24 20.34
CA GLU A 54 -18.25 1.92 19.15
C GLU A 54 -18.88 0.76 18.37
N LEU A 55 -19.35 -0.28 19.05
CA LEU A 55 -20.08 -1.38 18.42
C LEU A 55 -21.37 -0.89 17.75
N ASP A 56 -22.07 0.06 18.37
CA ASP A 56 -23.24 0.74 17.80
C ASP A 56 -22.88 1.56 16.55
N THR A 57 -21.73 2.25 16.58
CA THR A 57 -21.22 2.98 15.41
C THR A 57 -20.89 2.02 14.26
N MET A 58 -20.26 0.88 14.56
CA MET A 58 -19.95 -0.15 13.55
C MET A 58 -21.22 -0.75 12.93
N SER A 59 -22.23 -1.06 13.74
CA SER A 59 -23.51 -1.57 13.25
C SER A 59 -24.25 -0.55 12.38
N LYS A 60 -24.31 0.72 12.81
CA LYS A 60 -24.89 1.81 12.02
C LYS A 60 -24.15 2.07 10.70
N ALA A 61 -22.85 1.82 10.66
CA ALA A 61 -22.04 1.91 9.45
C ALA A 61 -22.16 0.67 8.55
N GLY A 62 -22.95 -0.34 8.93
CA GLY A 62 -23.09 -1.60 8.18
C GLY A 62 -21.84 -2.48 8.22
N MET A 63 -20.90 -2.24 9.14
CA MET A 63 -19.68 -3.04 9.26
C MET A 63 -19.90 -4.38 9.97
N VAL A 64 -20.95 -4.45 10.81
CA VAL A 64 -21.39 -5.67 11.50
C VAL A 64 -22.90 -5.78 11.38
N GLU A 65 -23.39 -6.98 11.14
CA GLU A 65 -24.84 -7.24 11.01
C GLU A 65 -25.50 -7.46 12.37
N SER A 66 -24.75 -8.04 13.31
CA SER A 66 -25.27 -8.41 14.63
C SER A 66 -25.55 -7.21 15.52
N HIS A 67 -26.51 -7.40 16.43
CA HIS A 67 -26.87 -6.36 17.39
C HIS A 67 -25.70 -6.04 18.36
N PRO A 68 -25.36 -4.75 18.61
CA PRO A 68 -24.19 -4.37 19.43
C PRO A 68 -24.15 -4.99 20.82
N ARG A 69 -25.31 -5.20 21.46
CA ARG A 69 -25.39 -5.83 22.80
C ARG A 69 -25.08 -7.33 22.74
N SER A 70 -25.56 -8.02 21.70
CA SER A 70 -25.24 -9.44 21.47
C SER A 70 -23.75 -9.62 21.24
N LEU A 71 -23.17 -8.75 20.39
CA LEU A 71 -21.75 -8.74 20.08
C LEU A 71 -20.90 -8.48 21.35
N LEU A 72 -21.29 -7.51 22.18
CA LEU A 72 -20.65 -7.30 23.48
C LEU A 72 -20.74 -8.52 24.39
N GLY A 73 -21.90 -9.21 24.40
CA GLY A 73 -22.09 -10.47 25.13
C GLY A 73 -21.11 -11.55 24.68
N VAL A 74 -20.94 -11.74 23.38
CA VAL A 74 -19.93 -12.65 22.81
C VAL A 74 -18.53 -12.25 23.25
N LEU A 75 -18.15 -10.97 23.15
CA LEU A 75 -16.81 -10.51 23.54
C LEU A 75 -16.52 -10.76 25.03
N GLN A 76 -17.51 -10.55 25.89
CA GLN A 76 -17.41 -10.85 27.33
C GLN A 76 -17.29 -12.34 27.59
N ALA A 77 -18.09 -13.17 26.90
CA ALA A 77 -18.01 -14.62 27.01
C ALA A 77 -16.63 -15.14 26.56
N LEU A 78 -16.12 -14.66 25.43
CA LEU A 78 -14.81 -15.03 24.90
C LEU A 78 -13.67 -14.60 25.83
N ASP A 79 -13.76 -13.42 26.45
CA ASP A 79 -12.78 -12.95 27.43
C ASP A 79 -12.75 -13.86 28.67
N GLY A 80 -13.91 -14.28 29.16
CA GLY A 80 -14.05 -15.18 30.30
C GLY A 80 -13.39 -16.56 30.11
N TYR A 81 -13.38 -17.09 28.88
CA TYR A 81 -12.73 -18.37 28.56
C TYR A 81 -11.22 -18.25 28.26
N GLY A 82 -10.72 -17.04 28.02
CA GLY A 82 -9.33 -16.77 27.65
C GLY A 82 -8.90 -17.37 26.30
N MET A 83 -7.58 -17.35 26.01
CA MET A 83 -7.00 -17.78 24.72
C MET A 83 -7.11 -19.28 24.39
N LYS A 84 -7.76 -20.09 25.24
CA LYS A 84 -7.80 -21.56 25.10
C LYS A 84 -9.07 -22.06 24.39
N LEU A 85 -9.75 -21.17 23.67
CA LEU A 85 -10.97 -21.50 22.95
C LEU A 85 -10.67 -22.30 21.67
N SER A 86 -11.41 -23.38 21.47
CA SER A 86 -11.44 -24.09 20.19
C SER A 86 -12.40 -23.40 19.22
N ALA A 87 -12.18 -23.60 17.92
CA ALA A 87 -13.03 -23.07 16.86
C ALA A 87 -14.52 -23.41 17.07
N SER A 88 -14.84 -24.69 17.35
CA SER A 88 -16.21 -25.15 17.59
C SER A 88 -16.88 -24.45 18.76
N LYS A 89 -16.10 -24.10 19.81
CA LYS A 89 -16.62 -23.39 20.96
C LYS A 89 -16.86 -21.91 20.67
N THR A 90 -15.99 -21.27 19.89
CA THR A 90 -16.22 -19.91 19.39
C THR A 90 -17.52 -19.84 18.59
N ILE A 91 -17.72 -20.78 17.65
CA ILE A 91 -18.94 -20.87 16.83
C ILE A 91 -20.18 -21.07 17.72
N ALA A 92 -20.09 -21.94 18.73
CA ALA A 92 -21.19 -22.18 19.66
C ALA A 92 -21.57 -20.92 20.45
N ILE A 93 -20.58 -20.16 20.95
CA ILE A 93 -20.80 -18.91 21.67
C ILE A 93 -21.44 -17.86 20.74
N CYS A 94 -20.93 -17.71 19.51
CA CYS A 94 -21.50 -16.77 18.55
C CYS A 94 -22.98 -17.12 18.26
N LYS A 95 -23.28 -18.41 18.06
CA LYS A 95 -24.64 -18.90 17.85
C LYS A 95 -25.56 -18.69 19.07
N GLU A 96 -25.06 -18.86 20.28
CA GLU A 96 -25.83 -18.63 21.52
C GLU A 96 -26.30 -17.18 21.65
N HIS A 97 -25.51 -16.24 21.14
CA HIS A 97 -25.81 -14.81 21.18
C HIS A 97 -26.43 -14.26 19.90
N ASP A 98 -26.73 -15.10 18.90
CA ASP A 98 -27.22 -14.67 17.59
C ASP A 98 -26.25 -13.67 16.91
N VAL A 99 -24.97 -14.05 16.86
CA VAL A 99 -23.89 -13.26 16.25
C VAL A 99 -23.24 -14.06 15.13
N ASP A 100 -23.05 -13.45 13.96
CA ASP A 100 -22.25 -14.06 12.89
C ASP A 100 -20.75 -14.05 13.27
N VAL A 101 -20.06 -15.15 13.01
CA VAL A 101 -18.61 -15.27 13.23
C VAL A 101 -17.84 -14.24 12.38
N ALA A 102 -18.37 -13.86 11.21
CA ALA A 102 -17.79 -12.82 10.35
C ALA A 102 -17.70 -11.46 11.05
N ASP A 103 -18.66 -11.11 11.91
CA ASP A 103 -18.64 -9.84 12.66
C ASP A 103 -17.44 -9.76 13.62
N LEU A 104 -16.92 -10.91 14.09
CA LEU A 104 -15.69 -10.93 14.88
C LEU A 104 -14.48 -10.40 14.09
N ASP A 105 -14.44 -10.59 12.77
CA ASP A 105 -13.37 -10.04 11.92
C ASP A 105 -13.40 -8.51 11.90
N ALA A 106 -14.60 -7.94 11.70
CA ALA A 106 -14.80 -6.49 11.67
C ALA A 106 -14.43 -5.85 13.00
N VAL A 107 -14.87 -6.44 14.12
CA VAL A 107 -14.50 -5.97 15.46
C VAL A 107 -13.00 -6.07 15.68
N ALA A 108 -12.38 -7.18 15.27
CA ALA A 108 -10.94 -7.37 15.40
C ALA A 108 -10.16 -6.35 14.57
N TYR A 109 -10.65 -5.99 13.37
CA TYR A 109 -10.05 -4.99 12.50
C TYR A 109 -10.03 -3.59 13.13
N VAL A 110 -11.17 -3.13 13.63
CA VAL A 110 -11.27 -1.82 14.29
C VAL A 110 -10.41 -1.81 15.56
N SER A 111 -10.47 -2.88 16.35
CA SER A 111 -9.64 -3.06 17.53
C SER A 111 -8.14 -3.04 17.21
N LEU A 112 -7.74 -3.58 16.06
CA LEU A 112 -6.35 -3.57 15.61
C LEU A 112 -5.87 -2.16 15.27
N ARG A 113 -6.68 -1.37 14.57
CA ARG A 113 -6.38 0.04 14.26
C ARG A 113 -6.18 0.88 15.53
N GLN A 114 -6.97 0.59 16.55
CA GLN A 114 -6.88 1.24 17.87
C GLN A 114 -5.83 0.58 18.78
N ARG A 115 -5.10 -0.43 18.30
CA ARG A 115 -4.04 -1.13 19.03
C ARG A 115 -4.52 -1.82 20.32
N ARG A 116 -5.79 -2.24 20.37
CA ARG A 116 -6.33 -2.96 21.51
C ARG A 116 -5.79 -4.38 21.59
N PRO A 117 -5.46 -4.88 22.79
CA PRO A 117 -4.86 -6.21 22.97
C PRO A 117 -5.82 -7.35 22.58
N ILE A 118 -7.12 -7.11 22.51
CA ILE A 118 -8.13 -8.11 22.13
C ILE A 118 -8.13 -8.42 20.61
N ALA A 119 -7.59 -7.53 19.79
CA ALA A 119 -7.65 -7.65 18.33
C ALA A 119 -7.03 -8.95 17.79
N LYS A 120 -5.82 -9.28 18.25
CA LYS A 120 -5.12 -10.51 17.83
C LYS A 120 -5.87 -11.79 18.26
N PRO A 121 -6.28 -11.95 19.53
CA PRO A 121 -7.17 -13.05 19.94
C PRO A 121 -8.38 -13.22 19.03
N LEU A 122 -9.10 -12.14 18.72
CA LEU A 122 -10.31 -12.22 17.90
C LEU A 122 -9.99 -12.68 16.47
N LEU A 123 -8.93 -12.16 15.84
CA LEU A 123 -8.50 -12.63 14.52
C LEU A 123 -8.13 -14.12 14.52
N LEU A 124 -7.46 -14.61 15.58
CA LEU A 124 -7.12 -16.02 15.71
C LEU A 124 -8.38 -16.89 15.84
N LEU A 125 -9.35 -16.46 16.64
CA LEU A 125 -10.60 -17.20 16.84
C LEU A 125 -11.47 -17.19 15.58
N ALA A 126 -11.61 -16.05 14.91
CA ALA A 126 -12.33 -15.93 13.65
C ALA A 126 -11.66 -16.75 12.53
N SER A 127 -10.32 -16.72 12.45
CA SER A 127 -9.57 -17.56 11.50
C SER A 127 -9.76 -19.05 11.79
N ALA A 128 -9.68 -19.46 13.06
CA ALA A 128 -9.91 -20.85 13.46
C ALA A 128 -11.35 -21.31 13.18
N ALA A 129 -12.32 -20.40 13.25
CA ALA A 129 -13.71 -20.63 12.91
C ALA A 129 -14.02 -20.60 11.40
N GLY A 130 -12.99 -20.48 10.55
CA GLY A 130 -13.15 -20.57 9.09
C GLY A 130 -13.44 -19.24 8.39
N VAL A 131 -13.23 -18.08 9.04
CA VAL A 131 -13.41 -16.78 8.37
C VAL A 131 -12.21 -16.49 7.45
N PRO A 132 -12.41 -16.35 6.12
CA PRO A 132 -11.29 -16.18 5.18
C PRO A 132 -10.51 -14.88 5.40
N HIS A 133 -11.22 -13.75 5.54
CA HIS A 133 -10.62 -12.43 5.73
C HIS A 133 -9.70 -12.36 6.96
N SER A 134 -10.14 -12.92 8.10
CA SER A 134 -9.33 -12.97 9.32
C SER A 134 -8.05 -13.78 9.12
N THR A 135 -8.16 -14.91 8.41
CA THR A 135 -7.05 -15.80 8.11
C THR A 135 -6.00 -15.09 7.25
N LEU A 136 -6.44 -14.48 6.15
CA LEU A 136 -5.56 -13.77 5.22
C LEU A 136 -4.93 -12.53 5.87
N ARG A 137 -5.69 -11.75 6.63
CA ARG A 137 -5.18 -10.56 7.34
C ARG A 137 -4.10 -10.94 8.35
N LEU A 138 -4.36 -11.96 9.15
CA LEU A 138 -3.44 -12.43 10.18
C LEU A 138 -2.14 -12.98 9.57
N LEU A 139 -2.23 -13.78 8.51
CA LEU A 139 -1.07 -14.34 7.84
C LEU A 139 -0.25 -13.29 7.10
N ARG A 140 -0.90 -12.33 6.42
CA ARG A 140 -0.22 -11.19 5.77
C ARG A 140 0.48 -10.31 6.79
N ALA A 141 -0.14 -10.05 7.94
CA ALA A 141 0.48 -9.31 9.02
C ALA A 141 1.70 -10.05 9.60
N ALA A 142 1.63 -11.37 9.73
CA ALA A 142 2.75 -12.21 10.15
C ALA A 142 3.89 -12.25 9.11
N LEU A 143 3.57 -12.28 7.82
CA LEU A 143 4.54 -12.27 6.73
C LEU A 143 5.38 -10.98 6.72
N LYS A 144 4.73 -9.83 6.96
CA LYS A 144 5.41 -8.52 7.06
C LYS A 144 6.34 -8.42 8.28
N GLN A 145 6.14 -9.25 9.30
CA GLN A 145 6.94 -9.22 10.52
C GLN A 145 8.12 -10.18 10.50
N GLN A 146 9.24 -9.74 11.09
CA GLN A 146 10.45 -10.55 11.28
C GLN A 146 10.94 -11.27 10.00
N GLY A 147 10.72 -10.65 8.84
CA GLY A 147 11.07 -11.24 7.55
C GLY A 147 10.38 -12.58 7.25
N GLY A 148 9.14 -12.74 7.70
CA GLY A 148 8.35 -13.95 7.46
C GLY A 148 8.51 -15.04 8.50
N GLN A 149 9.39 -14.91 9.50
CA GLN A 149 9.52 -15.94 10.56
C GLN A 149 8.22 -16.11 11.36
N ALA A 150 7.51 -15.01 11.64
CA ALA A 150 6.24 -15.05 12.36
C ALA A 150 5.17 -15.86 11.62
N PHE A 151 5.22 -15.90 10.28
CA PHE A 151 4.31 -16.70 9.45
C PHE A 151 4.36 -18.18 9.81
N ARG A 152 5.52 -18.70 10.23
CA ARG A 152 5.74 -20.12 10.59
C ARG A 152 5.54 -20.43 12.08
N SER A 153 5.10 -19.46 12.88
CA SER A 153 4.92 -19.66 14.31
C SER A 153 3.84 -20.71 14.64
N ALA A 154 4.01 -21.42 15.75
CA ALA A 154 3.07 -22.46 16.17
C ALA A 154 1.66 -21.92 16.47
N GLU A 155 1.57 -20.67 16.95
CA GLU A 155 0.31 -19.97 17.22
C GLU A 155 -0.56 -19.82 15.97
N LEU A 156 0.06 -19.68 14.79
CA LEU A 156 -0.65 -19.52 13.51
C LEU A 156 -0.88 -20.84 12.78
N ALA A 157 -0.63 -22.00 13.41
CA ALA A 157 -0.89 -23.29 12.79
C ALA A 157 -2.36 -23.48 12.34
N PRO A 158 -3.38 -23.09 13.13
CA PRO A 158 -4.78 -23.18 12.70
C PRO A 158 -5.06 -22.29 11.48
N ALA A 159 -4.55 -21.06 11.49
CA ALA A 159 -4.71 -20.13 10.37
C ALA A 159 -4.06 -20.66 9.08
N ARG A 160 -2.87 -21.28 9.18
CA ARG A 160 -2.22 -21.91 8.02
C ARG A 160 -2.98 -23.13 7.51
N ALA A 161 -3.60 -23.92 8.39
CA ALA A 161 -4.42 -25.05 7.98
C ALA A 161 -5.65 -24.58 7.18
N HIS A 162 -6.36 -23.56 7.68
CA HIS A 162 -7.48 -22.97 6.96
C HIS A 162 -7.04 -22.28 5.66
N PHE A 163 -5.89 -21.60 5.66
CA PHE A 163 -5.31 -21.05 4.43
C PHE A 163 -5.04 -22.12 3.36
N GLY A 164 -4.60 -23.32 3.75
CA GLY A 164 -4.48 -24.45 2.83
C GLY A 164 -5.82 -24.90 2.23
N GLN A 165 -6.91 -24.83 2.98
CA GLN A 165 -8.27 -25.10 2.49
C GLN A 165 -8.70 -24.03 1.48
N LEU A 166 -8.49 -22.75 1.77
CA LEU A 166 -8.78 -21.64 0.85
C LEU A 166 -8.03 -21.77 -0.48
N LEU A 167 -6.78 -22.25 -0.44
CA LEU A 167 -6.00 -22.53 -1.66
C LEU A 167 -6.59 -23.71 -2.46
N ALA A 168 -7.08 -24.75 -1.80
CA ALA A 168 -7.75 -25.88 -2.45
C ALA A 168 -9.08 -25.46 -3.11
N GLU A 169 -9.79 -24.51 -2.49
CA GLU A 169 -11.00 -23.88 -3.01
C GLU A 169 -10.74 -22.84 -4.11
N LYS A 170 -9.46 -22.63 -4.48
CA LYS A 170 -9.04 -21.64 -5.50
C LYS A 170 -9.46 -20.21 -5.14
N ASN A 171 -9.50 -19.88 -3.85
CA ASN A 171 -9.73 -18.51 -3.40
C ASN A 171 -8.61 -17.59 -3.93
N THR A 172 -8.98 -16.59 -4.74
CA THR A 172 -8.03 -15.75 -5.49
C THR A 172 -7.14 -14.93 -4.55
N THR A 173 -7.71 -14.41 -3.46
CA THR A 173 -6.97 -13.64 -2.45
C THR A 173 -5.99 -14.51 -1.68
N ALA A 174 -6.35 -15.77 -1.40
CA ALA A 174 -5.42 -16.73 -0.81
C ALA A 174 -4.25 -17.06 -1.74
N MET A 175 -4.52 -17.25 -3.04
CA MET A 175 -3.48 -17.49 -4.05
C MET A 175 -2.53 -16.28 -4.17
N MET A 176 -3.05 -15.05 -4.14
CA MET A 176 -2.23 -13.83 -4.10
C MET A 176 -1.31 -13.80 -2.87
N LEU A 177 -1.83 -14.12 -1.67
CA LEU A 177 -1.00 -14.21 -0.46
C LEU A 177 0.05 -15.33 -0.56
N GLN A 178 -0.27 -16.47 -1.17
CA GLN A 178 0.70 -17.54 -1.41
C GLN A 178 1.83 -17.09 -2.34
N ALA A 179 1.52 -16.24 -3.32
CA ALA A 179 2.54 -15.61 -4.16
C ALA A 179 3.45 -14.68 -3.35
N GLU A 180 2.91 -13.88 -2.41
CA GLU A 180 3.72 -13.08 -1.48
C GLU A 180 4.65 -13.96 -0.63
N VAL A 181 4.17 -15.12 -0.15
CA VAL A 181 4.98 -16.10 0.60
C VAL A 181 6.12 -16.65 -0.28
N TYR A 182 5.81 -17.07 -1.52
CA TYR A 182 6.83 -17.55 -2.44
C TYR A 182 7.87 -16.49 -2.80
N GLN A 183 7.47 -15.22 -2.92
CA GLN A 183 8.42 -14.11 -3.10
C GLN A 183 9.35 -13.95 -1.89
N ALA A 184 8.81 -14.01 -0.67
CA ALA A 184 9.61 -13.95 0.54
C ALA A 184 10.60 -15.13 0.67
N GLU A 185 10.28 -16.27 0.07
CA GLU A 185 11.12 -17.46 -0.02
C GLU A 185 12.03 -17.49 -1.27
N ALA A 186 12.03 -16.44 -2.09
CA ALA A 186 12.73 -16.35 -3.37
C ALA A 186 12.35 -17.44 -4.41
N ASN A 187 11.17 -18.06 -4.26
CA ASN A 187 10.59 -18.97 -5.24
C ASN A 187 9.79 -18.20 -6.30
N ILE A 188 10.49 -17.50 -7.19
CA ILE A 188 9.87 -16.65 -8.23
C ILE A 188 8.93 -17.45 -9.17
N PRO A 189 9.29 -18.65 -9.67
CA PRO A 189 8.39 -19.43 -10.53
C PRO A 189 7.08 -19.80 -9.83
N GLY A 190 7.14 -20.19 -8.55
CA GLY A 190 5.96 -20.47 -7.74
C GLY A 190 5.06 -19.25 -7.56
N ALA A 191 5.66 -18.07 -7.32
CA ALA A 191 4.91 -16.82 -7.19
C ALA A 191 4.19 -16.45 -8.51
N ILE A 192 4.87 -16.55 -9.65
CA ILE A 192 4.29 -16.33 -10.98
C ILE A 192 3.12 -17.29 -11.22
N PHE A 193 3.28 -18.58 -10.90
CA PHE A 193 2.22 -19.58 -11.06
C PHE A 193 0.98 -19.21 -10.25
N MET A 194 1.15 -18.84 -8.97
CA MET A 194 0.04 -18.49 -8.10
C MET A 194 -0.70 -17.22 -8.57
N LEU A 195 0.02 -16.16 -8.95
CA LEU A 195 -0.62 -14.93 -9.46
C LEU A 195 -1.38 -15.16 -10.76
N ARG A 196 -0.81 -15.93 -11.69
CA ARG A 196 -1.52 -16.27 -12.94
C ARG A 196 -2.80 -17.06 -12.67
N GLY A 197 -2.75 -17.99 -11.72
CA GLY A 197 -3.92 -18.76 -11.32
C GLY A 197 -5.00 -17.86 -10.71
N ALA A 198 -4.62 -16.97 -9.79
CA ALA A 198 -5.55 -16.01 -9.18
C ALA A 198 -6.25 -15.14 -10.25
N LEU A 199 -5.47 -14.51 -11.12
CA LEU A 199 -5.98 -13.65 -12.20
C LEU A 199 -6.85 -14.42 -13.20
N HIS A 200 -6.53 -15.69 -13.49
CA HIS A 200 -7.35 -16.54 -14.34
C HIS A 200 -8.73 -16.79 -13.74
N PHE A 201 -8.79 -17.17 -12.46
CA PHE A 201 -10.07 -17.44 -11.78
C PHE A 201 -10.91 -16.17 -11.61
N GLU A 202 -10.29 -15.00 -11.44
CA GLU A 202 -11.02 -13.72 -11.41
C GLU A 202 -11.66 -13.40 -12.75
N VAL A 203 -10.92 -13.60 -13.86
CA VAL A 203 -11.48 -13.40 -15.21
C VAL A 203 -12.59 -14.41 -15.50
N GLU A 204 -12.46 -15.66 -15.07
CA GLU A 204 -13.54 -16.66 -15.22
C GLU A 204 -14.78 -16.30 -14.39
N ALA A 205 -14.59 -15.85 -13.14
CA ALA A 205 -15.68 -15.39 -12.28
C ALA A 205 -16.40 -14.19 -12.90
N ALA A 206 -15.65 -13.20 -13.40
CA ALA A 206 -16.22 -12.03 -14.07
C ALA A 206 -17.00 -12.40 -15.34
N LYS A 207 -16.49 -13.34 -16.15
CA LYS A 207 -17.21 -13.85 -17.33
C LYS A 207 -18.53 -14.52 -16.97
N LYS A 208 -18.52 -15.34 -15.92
CA LYS A 208 -19.73 -16.04 -15.46
C LYS A 208 -20.82 -15.05 -15.03
N VAL A 209 -20.47 -13.97 -14.35
CA VAL A 209 -21.42 -12.90 -14.00
C VAL A 209 -22.00 -12.23 -15.24
N VAL A 210 -21.16 -11.94 -16.25
CA VAL A 210 -21.60 -11.36 -17.53
C VAL A 210 -22.52 -12.30 -18.31
N ASP A 211 -22.26 -13.61 -18.28
CA ASP A 211 -23.08 -14.62 -18.97
C ASP A 211 -24.41 -14.86 -18.25
N GLU A 212 -24.46 -14.73 -16.92
CA GLU A 212 -25.68 -14.91 -16.11
C GLU A 212 -26.61 -13.68 -16.17
N ASP A 213 -26.06 -12.47 -16.26
CA ASP A 213 -26.84 -11.23 -16.40
C ASP A 213 -26.20 -10.24 -17.40
N PRO A 214 -26.60 -10.28 -18.68
CA PRO A 214 -26.05 -9.38 -19.70
C PRO A 214 -26.46 -7.92 -19.48
N ALA A 215 -27.46 -7.62 -18.63
CA ALA A 215 -27.82 -6.24 -18.30
C ALA A 215 -26.77 -5.61 -17.37
N VAL A 216 -26.22 -6.38 -16.42
CA VAL A 216 -25.09 -5.95 -15.57
C VAL A 216 -23.86 -5.65 -16.41
N ALA A 217 -23.63 -6.39 -17.50
CA ALA A 217 -22.51 -6.12 -18.40
C ALA A 217 -22.60 -4.76 -19.11
N ALA A 218 -23.81 -4.30 -19.43
CA ALA A 218 -24.01 -2.97 -20.04
C ALA A 218 -23.76 -1.83 -19.03
N GLU A 219 -24.03 -2.08 -17.75
CA GLU A 219 -23.81 -1.12 -16.66
C GLU A 219 -22.31 -1.03 -16.30
N VAL A 220 -21.64 -2.18 -16.18
CA VAL A 220 -20.18 -2.27 -15.89
C VAL A 220 -19.31 -1.64 -16.98
N ILE A 221 -19.78 -1.60 -18.23
CA ILE A 221 -19.04 -0.98 -19.34
C ILE A 221 -19.32 0.53 -19.47
N SER A 222 -20.43 1.04 -18.90
CA SER A 222 -20.89 2.42 -19.16
C SER A 222 -20.68 3.41 -18.02
N GLU A 223 -20.40 2.95 -16.79
CA GLU A 223 -20.18 3.86 -15.65
C GLU A 223 -18.73 3.86 -15.14
N GLU A 224 -18.16 5.06 -14.98
CA GLU A 224 -16.94 5.23 -14.19
C GLU A 224 -17.22 4.73 -12.76
N PRO A 225 -16.44 3.77 -12.23
CA PRO A 225 -16.78 3.09 -11.00
C PRO A 225 -16.83 4.07 -9.83
N SER A 226 -18.04 4.33 -9.32
CA SER A 226 -18.23 5.10 -8.10
C SER A 226 -17.74 4.27 -6.91
N VAL A 227 -16.70 4.79 -6.25
CA VAL A 227 -15.92 4.10 -5.21
C VAL A 227 -16.78 3.89 -3.95
N SER A 228 -17.29 2.67 -3.75
CA SER A 228 -17.81 2.19 -2.47
C SER A 228 -16.99 0.99 -1.99
N VAL A 229 -17.12 0.62 -0.70
CA VAL A 229 -16.18 -0.16 0.13
C VAL A 229 -15.87 -1.61 -0.36
N GLU A 230 -16.38 -2.03 -1.51
CA GLU A 230 -16.03 -3.28 -2.22
C GLU A 230 -14.68 -3.19 -2.99
N ASP A 231 -13.96 -2.07 -2.84
CA ASP A 231 -12.72 -1.68 -3.52
C ASP A 231 -11.46 -2.52 -3.18
N GLU A 232 -11.53 -3.46 -2.22
CA GLU A 232 -10.37 -4.29 -1.86
C GLU A 232 -10.07 -5.39 -2.89
N LEU A 233 -11.09 -5.97 -3.54
CA LEU A 233 -10.89 -7.03 -4.54
C LEU A 233 -10.37 -6.46 -5.86
N THR A 234 -10.95 -5.35 -6.34
CA THR A 234 -10.45 -4.62 -7.53
C THR A 234 -9.00 -4.19 -7.31
N THR A 235 -8.69 -3.60 -6.15
CA THR A 235 -7.32 -3.21 -5.81
C THR A 235 -6.36 -4.41 -5.73
N ALA A 236 -6.82 -5.57 -5.27
CA ALA A 236 -5.99 -6.77 -5.18
C ALA A 236 -5.62 -7.32 -6.56
N SER A 237 -6.58 -7.44 -7.47
CA SER A 237 -6.37 -7.85 -8.87
C SER A 237 -5.43 -6.90 -9.61
N ILE A 238 -5.61 -5.60 -9.38
CA ILE A 238 -4.73 -4.54 -9.92
C ILE A 238 -3.28 -4.78 -9.51
N ARG A 239 -3.06 -4.90 -8.20
CA ARG A 239 -1.73 -5.16 -7.63
C ARG A 239 -1.15 -6.48 -8.11
N ALA A 240 -1.98 -7.50 -8.36
CA ALA A 240 -1.52 -8.78 -8.88
C ALA A 240 -0.90 -8.66 -10.27
N TRP A 241 -1.47 -7.87 -11.18
CA TRP A 241 -0.87 -7.63 -12.50
C TRP A 241 0.47 -6.88 -12.42
N THR A 242 0.54 -5.84 -11.60
CA THR A 242 1.79 -5.07 -11.41
C THR A 242 2.87 -5.94 -10.78
N THR A 243 2.54 -6.71 -9.74
CA THR A 243 3.46 -7.66 -9.09
C THR A 243 3.92 -8.73 -10.08
N LEU A 244 3.01 -9.27 -10.90
CA LEU A 244 3.34 -10.26 -11.91
C LEU A 244 4.33 -9.70 -12.95
N GLY A 245 4.14 -8.45 -13.39
CA GLY A 245 5.08 -7.76 -14.28
C GLY A 245 6.47 -7.62 -13.67
N GLN A 246 6.56 -7.23 -12.39
CA GLN A 246 7.83 -7.13 -11.66
C GLN A 246 8.54 -8.48 -11.55
N LEU A 247 7.79 -9.57 -11.29
CA LEU A 247 8.36 -10.92 -11.24
C LEU A 247 8.88 -11.39 -12.60
N TYR A 248 8.19 -11.05 -13.70
CA TYR A 248 8.69 -11.33 -15.04
C TYR A 248 9.99 -10.57 -15.35
N LEU A 249 10.10 -9.31 -14.92
CA LEU A 249 11.36 -8.57 -15.02
C LEU A 249 12.48 -9.24 -14.22
N ALA A 250 12.19 -9.75 -13.02
CA ALA A 250 13.17 -10.44 -12.18
C ALA A 250 13.75 -11.69 -12.86
N ILE A 251 13.02 -12.33 -13.78
CA ILE A 251 13.50 -13.47 -14.59
C ILE A 251 13.89 -13.07 -16.03
N ASN A 252 14.04 -11.78 -16.31
CA ASN A 252 14.38 -11.21 -17.62
C ASN A 252 13.37 -11.51 -18.75
N ASP A 253 12.11 -11.82 -18.43
CA ASP A 253 11.04 -11.98 -19.43
C ASP A 253 10.34 -10.64 -19.68
N THR A 254 11.03 -9.76 -20.41
CA THR A 254 10.53 -8.40 -20.70
C THR A 254 9.25 -8.40 -21.52
N LYS A 255 9.02 -9.42 -22.35
CA LYS A 255 7.81 -9.56 -23.17
C LYS A 255 6.59 -9.80 -22.29
N MET A 256 6.69 -10.73 -21.34
CA MET A 256 5.60 -11.01 -20.41
C MET A 256 5.42 -9.88 -19.38
N ALA A 257 6.51 -9.27 -18.93
CA ALA A 257 6.44 -8.08 -18.09
C ALA A 257 5.67 -6.93 -18.76
N LEU A 258 6.03 -6.61 -20.02
CA LEU A 258 5.34 -5.58 -20.80
C LEU A 258 3.85 -5.88 -20.94
N LYS A 259 3.48 -7.14 -21.19
CA LYS A 259 2.07 -7.54 -21.27
C LYS A 259 1.35 -7.31 -19.94
N ALA A 260 1.93 -7.75 -18.82
CA ALA A 260 1.33 -7.58 -17.49
C ALA A 260 1.17 -6.11 -17.11
N PHE A 261 2.20 -5.28 -17.32
CA PHE A 261 2.12 -3.84 -17.04
C PHE A 261 1.13 -3.12 -17.94
N LYS A 262 1.01 -3.48 -19.23
CA LYS A 262 -0.04 -2.93 -20.09
C LYS A 262 -1.44 -3.28 -19.57
N THR A 263 -1.66 -4.52 -19.13
CA THR A 263 -2.93 -4.92 -18.54
C THR A 263 -3.24 -4.14 -17.26
N SER A 264 -2.24 -3.97 -16.38
CA SER A 264 -2.42 -3.17 -15.16
C SER A 264 -2.72 -1.69 -15.47
N ALA A 265 -1.87 -1.07 -16.29
CA ALA A 265 -1.93 0.35 -16.64
C ALA A 265 -3.21 0.73 -17.41
N TYR A 266 -3.60 -0.04 -18.42
CA TYR A 266 -4.73 0.32 -19.27
C TYR A 266 -6.04 -0.38 -18.88
N GLY A 267 -5.97 -1.61 -18.36
CA GLY A 267 -7.15 -2.36 -17.99
C GLY A 267 -7.77 -1.88 -16.68
N ALA A 268 -6.95 -1.40 -15.75
CA ALA A 268 -7.43 -1.00 -14.43
C ALA A 268 -6.92 0.38 -13.97
N ASN A 269 -6.29 1.11 -14.88
CA ASN A 269 -5.78 2.46 -14.65
C ASN A 269 -4.84 2.58 -13.42
N ASP A 270 -4.06 1.53 -13.14
CA ASP A 270 -3.15 1.48 -11.99
C ASP A 270 -2.02 2.50 -12.13
N PRO A 271 -1.83 3.43 -11.19
CA PRO A 271 -0.70 4.35 -11.19
C PRO A 271 0.65 3.64 -11.18
N GLU A 272 0.78 2.54 -10.42
CA GLU A 272 2.02 1.77 -10.34
C GLU A 272 2.26 1.00 -11.65
N GLY A 273 1.21 0.42 -12.23
CA GLY A 273 1.23 -0.18 -13.56
C GLY A 273 1.70 0.78 -14.66
N HIS A 274 1.22 2.03 -14.67
CA HIS A 274 1.67 3.06 -15.61
C HIS A 274 3.15 3.41 -15.42
N TYR A 275 3.60 3.59 -14.18
CA TYR A 275 5.01 3.86 -13.89
C TYR A 275 5.91 2.73 -14.41
N TRP A 276 5.61 1.47 -14.04
CA TRP A 276 6.43 0.34 -14.48
C TRP A 276 6.37 0.13 -15.99
N LEU A 277 5.21 0.35 -16.63
CA LEU A 277 5.12 0.33 -18.09
C LEU A 277 6.08 1.35 -18.70
N ALA A 278 6.11 2.58 -18.19
CA ALA A 278 7.00 3.62 -18.68
C ALA A 278 8.49 3.23 -18.56
N THR A 279 8.88 2.48 -17.53
CA THR A 279 10.29 1.99 -17.40
C THR A 279 10.74 1.06 -18.53
N LEU A 280 9.80 0.45 -19.27
CA LEU A 280 10.07 -0.43 -20.41
C LEU A 280 9.92 0.26 -21.78
N LEU A 281 9.42 1.51 -21.79
CA LEU A 281 9.27 2.31 -22.99
C LEU A 281 10.55 3.11 -23.29
N PRO A 282 10.78 3.52 -24.55
CA PRO A 282 11.86 4.43 -24.87
C PRO A 282 11.74 5.71 -24.04
N LEU A 283 12.85 6.10 -23.39
CA LEU A 283 12.90 7.27 -22.52
C LEU A 283 12.45 8.53 -23.29
N HIS A 284 11.54 9.30 -22.70
CA HIS A 284 10.96 10.50 -23.29
C HIS A 284 10.22 10.27 -24.63
N SER A 285 9.76 9.06 -24.93
CA SER A 285 8.78 8.89 -26.02
C SER A 285 7.41 9.43 -25.61
N ALA A 286 6.54 9.74 -26.57
CA ALA A 286 5.18 10.19 -26.29
C ALA A 286 4.39 9.22 -25.37
N GLN A 287 4.57 7.90 -25.56
CA GLN A 287 3.98 6.89 -24.68
C GLN A 287 4.57 6.91 -23.27
N TRP A 288 5.89 7.10 -23.14
CA TRP A 288 6.54 7.27 -21.84
C TRP A 288 6.00 8.50 -21.10
N VAL A 289 5.87 9.64 -21.78
CA VAL A 289 5.34 10.88 -21.19
C VAL A 289 3.90 10.68 -20.74
N THR A 290 3.08 10.03 -21.56
CA THR A 290 1.68 9.74 -21.25
C THR A 290 1.56 8.86 -19.99
N SER A 291 2.27 7.73 -19.94
CA SER A 291 2.22 6.83 -18.78
C SER A 291 2.80 7.48 -17.52
N MET A 292 3.94 8.16 -17.61
CA MET A 292 4.49 8.87 -16.45
C MET A 292 3.54 9.96 -15.94
N THR A 293 2.89 10.72 -16.84
CA THR A 293 1.93 11.76 -16.45
C THR A 293 0.74 11.16 -15.72
N LYS A 294 0.18 10.04 -16.21
CA LYS A 294 -0.90 9.33 -15.52
C LYS A 294 -0.48 8.84 -14.13
N ALA A 295 0.68 8.21 -14.02
CA ALA A 295 1.20 7.75 -12.74
C ALA A 295 1.43 8.91 -11.76
N ALA A 296 2.08 9.98 -12.22
CA ALA A 296 2.41 11.16 -11.41
C ALA A 296 1.16 11.93 -10.97
N ALA A 297 0.17 12.12 -11.86
CA ALA A 297 -1.08 12.78 -11.54
C ALA A 297 -1.90 12.00 -10.49
N SER A 298 -1.75 10.68 -10.44
CA SER A 298 -2.32 9.81 -9.41
C SER A 298 -1.46 9.71 -8.13
N GLY A 299 -0.45 10.56 -7.98
CA GLY A 299 0.37 10.64 -6.77
C GLY A 299 1.61 9.73 -6.76
N HIS A 300 2.00 9.10 -7.88
CA HIS A 300 3.24 8.33 -7.94
C HIS A 300 4.46 9.25 -7.96
N VAL A 301 5.22 9.22 -6.87
CA VAL A 301 6.28 10.20 -6.57
C VAL A 301 7.46 10.09 -7.54
N GLU A 302 7.92 8.87 -7.83
CA GLU A 302 9.02 8.64 -8.77
C GLU A 302 8.66 9.05 -10.20
N ALA A 303 7.41 8.85 -10.62
CA ALA A 303 6.94 9.31 -11.92
C ALA A 303 6.97 10.85 -12.00
N ALA A 304 6.49 11.54 -10.96
CA ALA A 304 6.57 13.00 -10.87
C ALA A 304 8.03 13.48 -10.92
N TYR A 305 8.94 12.81 -10.22
CA TYR A 305 10.36 13.12 -10.25
C TYR A 305 10.97 12.98 -11.64
N GLU A 306 10.68 11.88 -12.34
CA GLU A 306 11.20 11.66 -13.68
C GLU A 306 10.61 12.64 -14.72
N LEU A 307 9.35 13.05 -14.56
CA LEU A 307 8.77 14.13 -15.37
C LEU A 307 9.44 15.47 -15.10
N GLY A 308 9.64 15.84 -13.82
CA GLY A 308 10.34 17.07 -13.45
C GLY A 308 11.74 17.12 -14.08
N LYS A 309 12.47 16.01 -14.04
CA LYS A 309 13.77 15.88 -14.73
C LYS A 309 13.67 16.02 -16.24
N MET A 310 12.70 15.37 -16.87
CA MET A 310 12.52 15.49 -18.32
C MET A 310 12.26 16.94 -18.71
N TYR A 311 11.37 17.65 -18.01
CA TYR A 311 11.07 19.07 -18.29
C TYR A 311 12.27 19.99 -18.00
N ALA A 312 13.14 19.65 -17.06
CA ALA A 312 14.37 20.40 -16.77
C ALA A 312 15.56 20.10 -17.72
N THR A 313 15.56 18.96 -18.42
CA THR A 313 16.64 18.54 -19.33
C THR A 313 16.68 19.46 -20.56
N PRO A 314 17.81 19.85 -21.18
CA PRO A 314 17.77 20.63 -22.42
C PRO A 314 16.96 19.94 -23.54
N VAL A 315 16.18 20.70 -24.33
CA VAL A 315 15.27 20.12 -25.36
C VAL A 315 16.05 19.30 -26.39
N ASP A 316 17.21 19.79 -26.83
CA ASP A 316 18.06 19.10 -27.81
C ASP A 316 18.62 17.76 -27.31
N ALA A 317 18.63 17.53 -25.99
CA ALA A 317 19.03 16.27 -25.36
C ALA A 317 17.92 15.20 -25.35
N ILE A 318 16.68 15.55 -25.72
CA ILE A 318 15.58 14.59 -25.85
C ILE A 318 15.75 13.81 -27.14
N ALA A 319 15.91 12.49 -27.06
CA ALA A 319 16.21 11.65 -28.22
C ALA A 319 15.03 11.52 -29.20
N ASP A 320 13.81 11.41 -28.69
CA ASP A 320 12.59 11.25 -29.49
C ASP A 320 12.22 12.54 -30.22
N ALA A 321 12.04 12.48 -31.55
CA ALA A 321 11.86 13.67 -32.37
C ALA A 321 10.48 14.32 -32.18
N GLU A 322 9.43 13.50 -32.01
CA GLU A 322 8.06 13.97 -31.76
C GLU A 322 8.00 14.68 -30.41
N THR A 323 8.45 14.01 -29.34
CA THR A 323 8.50 14.61 -28.01
C THR A 323 9.41 15.84 -27.99
N ARG A 324 10.53 15.85 -28.71
CA ARG A 324 11.37 17.05 -28.83
C ARG A 324 10.61 18.22 -29.47
N ALA A 325 9.86 17.97 -30.55
CA ALA A 325 9.05 19.00 -31.21
C ALA A 325 7.97 19.57 -30.27
N ASP A 326 7.27 18.70 -29.53
CA ASP A 326 6.29 19.11 -28.52
C ASP A 326 6.92 19.97 -27.44
N GLN A 327 8.13 19.62 -26.99
CA GLN A 327 8.86 20.36 -25.96
C GLN A 327 9.39 21.70 -26.48
N HIS A 328 9.77 21.80 -27.75
CA HIS A 328 10.08 23.10 -28.38
C HIS A 328 8.83 23.99 -28.46
N GLN A 329 7.69 23.42 -28.84
CA GLN A 329 6.43 24.16 -28.88
C GLN A 329 6.04 24.66 -27.49
N LEU A 330 6.17 23.80 -26.47
CA LEU A 330 5.91 24.18 -25.08
C LEU A 330 6.86 25.29 -24.61
N ALA A 331 8.15 25.21 -24.93
CA ALA A 331 9.13 26.25 -24.58
C ALA A 331 8.87 27.59 -25.29
N ALA A 332 8.24 27.57 -26.46
CA ALA A 332 7.86 28.77 -27.21
C ALA A 332 6.59 29.46 -26.65
N ASN A 333 5.84 28.80 -25.77
CA ASN A 333 4.69 29.41 -25.11
C ASN A 333 5.13 30.61 -24.26
N PRO A 334 4.25 31.62 -24.09
CA PRO A 334 4.57 32.80 -23.29
C PRO A 334 5.00 32.38 -21.86
N PRO A 335 6.00 33.06 -21.27
CA PRO A 335 6.46 32.77 -19.92
C PRO A 335 5.30 32.80 -18.91
N VAL A 336 5.28 31.81 -18.02
CA VAL A 336 4.32 31.70 -16.93
C VAL A 336 4.88 32.47 -15.73
N GLU A 337 4.07 33.36 -15.16
CA GLU A 337 4.44 34.06 -13.93
C GLU A 337 4.24 33.12 -12.74
N TRP A 338 5.36 32.68 -12.16
CA TRP A 338 5.37 31.86 -10.96
C TRP A 338 5.51 32.73 -9.73
N ARG A 339 4.64 32.48 -8.74
CA ARG A 339 4.67 33.16 -7.45
C ARG A 339 4.87 32.14 -6.35
N TYR A 340 5.80 32.40 -5.45
CA TYR A 340 6.02 31.58 -4.29
C TYR A 340 5.99 32.42 -3.02
N HIS A 341 5.44 31.83 -1.97
CA HIS A 341 5.37 32.42 -0.64
C HIS A 341 6.32 31.68 0.27
N LEU A 342 7.39 32.36 0.69
CA LEU A 342 8.27 31.85 1.73
C LEU A 342 7.54 32.00 3.06
N VAL A 343 7.04 30.90 3.63
CA VAL A 343 6.48 30.91 4.98
C VAL A 343 7.63 31.08 5.97
N PRO A 344 7.66 32.17 6.76
CA PRO A 344 8.75 32.44 7.69
C PRO A 344 8.88 31.32 8.73
N PRO A 345 10.10 31.00 9.21
CA PRO A 345 10.32 29.98 10.23
C PRO A 345 9.51 30.16 11.51
N THR A 346 9.20 31.41 11.85
CA THR A 346 8.48 31.80 13.07
C THR A 346 6.98 31.53 13.02
N GLN A 347 6.41 31.35 11.84
CA GLN A 347 4.99 30.98 11.64
C GLN A 347 4.81 29.48 11.40
N ARG A 348 5.89 28.69 11.52
CA ARG A 348 5.83 27.24 11.36
C ARG A 348 5.18 26.62 12.59
N PRO A 349 4.10 25.82 12.45
CA PRO A 349 3.79 24.85 13.49
C PRO A 349 5.04 23.96 13.67
N LEU A 350 5.42 23.70 14.93
CA LEU A 350 6.68 23.05 15.33
C LEU A 350 6.93 21.64 14.74
N SER A 351 6.09 21.13 13.85
CA SER A 351 6.20 19.81 13.25
C SER A 351 6.46 19.76 11.74
N MET A 352 6.40 20.86 10.97
CA MET A 352 6.61 20.80 9.51
C MET A 352 7.28 22.07 8.96
N ALA A 353 8.31 21.88 8.12
CA ALA A 353 8.85 22.94 7.29
C ALA A 353 8.02 23.02 6.00
N GLU A 354 6.85 23.65 6.05
CA GLU A 354 6.08 23.92 4.83
C GLU A 354 6.67 25.12 4.09
N VAL A 355 7.23 24.86 2.90
CA VAL A 355 7.21 25.84 1.82
C VAL A 355 5.91 25.58 1.08
N SER A 356 4.91 26.44 1.25
CA SER A 356 3.66 26.34 0.50
C SER A 356 3.85 27.06 -0.84
N LEU A 357 4.03 26.30 -1.93
CA LEU A 357 3.97 26.84 -3.28
C LEU A 357 2.49 27.04 -3.64
N ILE A 358 1.99 28.23 -3.35
CA ILE A 358 0.64 28.64 -3.76
C ILE A 358 0.81 29.58 -4.94
N ALA A 359 0.33 29.16 -6.11
CA ALA A 359 0.07 30.06 -7.23
C ALA A 359 -1.06 31.03 -6.84
N SER A 360 -0.72 32.09 -6.09
CA SER A 360 -1.70 33.09 -5.64
C SER A 360 -1.92 34.16 -6.71
N ALA A 361 -3.17 34.43 -7.04
CA ALA A 361 -3.55 35.53 -7.94
C ALA A 361 -3.25 36.92 -7.34
N LYS A 362 -3.14 37.05 -6.01
CA LYS A 362 -2.90 38.34 -5.34
C LYS A 362 -1.53 38.36 -4.64
N PRO A 363 -0.69 39.39 -4.89
CA PRO A 363 0.61 39.50 -4.24
C PRO A 363 0.42 39.79 -2.74
N GLY A 364 0.86 38.84 -1.91
CA GLY A 364 1.03 39.06 -0.48
C GLY A 364 2.40 39.71 -0.18
N PRO A 365 2.54 40.46 0.91
CA PRO A 365 3.85 40.97 1.35
C PRO A 365 4.82 39.79 1.55
N GLY A 366 5.99 39.85 0.87
CA GLY A 366 6.99 38.77 0.89
C GLY A 366 6.85 37.71 -0.21
N SER A 367 5.94 37.89 -1.18
CA SER A 367 5.90 37.04 -2.38
C SER A 367 7.10 37.34 -3.29
N LEU A 368 7.79 36.30 -3.72
CA LEU A 368 8.77 36.38 -4.78
C LEU A 368 8.10 35.94 -6.08
N THR A 369 8.25 36.74 -7.13
CA THR A 369 7.75 36.42 -8.47
C THR A 369 8.92 36.14 -9.40
N LYS A 370 8.82 35.07 -10.18
CA LYS A 370 9.79 34.71 -11.22
C LYS A 370 9.02 34.34 -12.47
N ARG A 371 9.35 34.96 -13.60
CA ARG A 371 8.84 34.52 -14.90
C ARG A 371 9.67 33.32 -15.33
N LEU A 372 9.02 32.18 -15.46
CA LEU A 372 9.62 30.94 -15.95
C LEU A 372 9.07 30.71 -17.36
N ASP A 373 9.88 30.18 -18.27
CA ASP A 373 9.31 29.60 -19.49
C ASP A 373 8.36 28.46 -19.12
N ALA A 374 7.39 28.17 -19.98
CA ALA A 374 6.33 27.21 -19.66
C ALA A 374 6.87 25.80 -19.36
N ARG A 375 8.06 25.46 -19.84
CA ARG A 375 8.67 24.14 -19.61
C ARG A 375 9.32 24.07 -18.23
N THR A 376 10.07 25.09 -17.85
CA THR A 376 10.62 25.22 -16.49
C THR A 376 9.50 25.31 -15.46
N ALA A 377 8.39 25.99 -15.81
CA ALA A 377 7.16 25.98 -15.01
C ALA A 377 6.63 24.56 -14.75
N MET A 378 6.45 23.76 -15.80
CA MET A 378 6.02 22.36 -15.67
C MET A 378 6.98 21.54 -14.80
N ALA A 379 8.29 21.74 -14.95
CA ALA A 379 9.28 21.06 -14.10
C ALA A 379 9.04 21.37 -12.60
N VAL A 380 8.81 22.64 -12.27
CA VAL A 380 8.52 23.08 -10.90
C VAL A 380 7.22 22.47 -10.38
N GLU A 381 6.16 22.38 -11.18
CA GLU A 381 4.89 21.73 -10.78
C GLU A 381 5.11 20.27 -10.36
N TRP A 382 5.83 19.50 -11.17
CA TRP A 382 6.10 18.10 -10.86
C TRP A 382 6.96 17.94 -9.61
N PHE A 383 7.96 18.81 -9.41
CA PHE A 383 8.74 18.80 -8.18
C PHE A 383 7.94 19.22 -6.94
N ASP A 384 6.98 20.15 -7.07
CA ASP A 384 6.08 20.55 -5.98
C ASP A 384 5.16 19.41 -5.55
N LEU A 385 4.68 18.60 -6.49
CA LEU A 385 3.89 17.41 -6.15
C LEU A 385 4.68 16.46 -5.26
N ILE A 386 5.94 16.18 -5.58
CA ILE A 386 6.82 15.34 -4.73
C ILE A 386 6.93 15.92 -3.32
N TRP A 387 7.06 17.25 -3.22
CA TRP A 387 7.16 17.94 -1.93
C TRP A 387 5.91 17.78 -1.08
N LYS A 388 4.72 17.88 -1.68
CA LYS A 388 3.44 17.66 -0.98
C LYS A 388 3.27 16.23 -0.47
N TYR A 389 3.81 15.24 -1.19
CA TYR A 389 3.67 13.83 -0.82
C TYR A 389 4.79 13.30 0.08
N HIS A 390 5.92 14.01 0.20
CA HIS A 390 7.04 13.60 1.05
C HIS A 390 7.66 14.75 1.84
N ASP A 391 7.59 14.65 3.16
CA ASP A 391 8.38 15.42 4.14
C ASP A 391 9.89 15.16 3.91
N GLY A 392 10.51 15.85 2.94
CA GLY A 392 11.95 15.70 2.69
C GLY A 392 12.50 16.14 1.32
N ALA A 393 11.66 16.46 0.33
CA ALA A 393 12.12 16.74 -1.05
C ALA A 393 12.62 18.18 -1.31
N ALA A 394 12.88 18.99 -0.26
CA ALA A 394 13.02 20.46 -0.35
C ALA A 394 14.13 20.90 -1.30
N GLN A 395 15.24 20.16 -1.28
CA GLN A 395 16.50 20.64 -1.82
C GLN A 395 16.51 20.67 -3.35
N ALA A 396 15.87 19.70 -4.02
CA ALA A 396 15.82 19.66 -5.49
C ALA A 396 15.05 20.86 -6.08
N LEU A 397 13.97 21.26 -5.40
CA LEU A 397 13.12 22.38 -5.79
C LEU A 397 13.81 23.73 -5.51
N ILE A 398 14.51 23.83 -4.37
CA ILE A 398 15.36 24.99 -4.03
C ILE A 398 16.47 25.16 -5.07
N ASP A 399 17.18 24.10 -5.44
CA ASP A 399 18.29 24.19 -6.39
C ASP A 399 17.80 24.63 -7.79
N LEU A 400 16.67 24.10 -8.27
CA LEU A 400 16.09 24.48 -9.57
C LEU A 400 15.58 25.93 -9.59
N VAL A 401 14.87 26.36 -8.55
CA VAL A 401 14.20 27.67 -8.51
C VAL A 401 15.16 28.79 -8.12
N VAL A 402 16.06 28.54 -7.17
CA VAL A 402 16.93 29.57 -6.57
C VAL A 402 18.28 29.67 -7.28
N LEU A 403 18.90 28.56 -7.69
CA LEU A 403 20.26 28.58 -8.23
C LEU A 403 20.32 28.65 -9.77
N GLY A 404 19.22 28.33 -10.45
CA GLY A 404 19.13 28.33 -11.92
C GLY A 404 19.65 27.02 -12.56
N PRO A 405 19.31 26.77 -13.84
CA PRO A 405 19.59 25.48 -14.50
C PRO A 405 21.09 25.17 -14.66
N ASP A 406 21.95 26.17 -14.59
CA ASP A 406 23.41 26.04 -14.77
C ASP A 406 24.18 25.78 -13.47
N ALA A 407 23.50 25.74 -12.32
CA ALA A 407 24.15 25.49 -11.04
C ALA A 407 24.59 24.02 -10.93
N PRO A 408 25.84 23.75 -10.51
CA PRO A 408 26.31 22.38 -10.34
C PRO A 408 25.48 21.67 -9.25
N PRO A 409 25.01 20.43 -9.49
CA PRO A 409 24.23 19.71 -8.49
C PRO A 409 25.10 19.53 -7.23
N PRO A 410 24.61 19.89 -6.03
CA PRO A 410 25.44 19.78 -4.84
C PRO A 410 25.84 18.32 -4.61
N SER A 411 27.14 18.12 -4.45
CA SER A 411 27.81 16.85 -4.21
C SER A 411 27.30 16.23 -2.90
N GLY A 412 26.18 15.50 -2.98
CA GLY A 412 25.54 14.86 -1.83
C GLY A 412 24.04 14.63 -1.98
N LEU A 413 23.38 15.27 -2.94
CA LEU A 413 21.92 15.28 -3.07
C LEU A 413 21.36 13.93 -3.55
N LEU A 414 22.03 13.28 -4.51
CA LEU A 414 21.73 11.90 -4.93
C LEU A 414 21.91 10.88 -3.80
N GLY A 415 22.78 11.15 -2.83
CA GLY A 415 22.99 10.29 -1.67
C GLY A 415 21.90 10.45 -0.62
N ARG A 416 21.44 11.68 -0.36
CA ARG A 416 20.40 11.96 0.64
C ARG A 416 18.99 11.64 0.17
N VAL A 417 18.65 11.91 -1.09
CA VAL A 417 17.36 11.48 -1.68
C VAL A 417 17.31 9.94 -1.77
N LYS A 418 18.41 9.27 -2.12
CA LYS A 418 18.49 7.80 -2.04
C LYS A 418 18.40 7.26 -0.61
N ASN A 419 18.88 7.98 0.40
CA ASN A 419 18.84 7.55 1.80
C ASN A 419 17.54 7.94 2.55
N LEU A 420 16.75 8.89 2.01
CA LEU A 420 15.43 9.25 2.52
C LEU A 420 14.30 8.43 1.87
N LEU A 421 14.54 7.90 0.67
CA LEU A 421 13.66 6.99 -0.07
C LEU A 421 14.06 5.51 0.11
N CYS A 422 14.95 5.21 1.06
CA CYS A 422 15.27 3.89 1.60
C CYS A 422 14.95 3.91 3.09
#